data_AF-A0A945ZEF2-F1
#
_entry.id   AF-A0A945ZEF2-F1
#
_cell.length_a   1.000
_cell.length_b   1.000
_cell.length_c   1.000
_cell.angle_alpha   90.00
_cell.angle_beta   90.00
_cell.angle_gamma   90.00
#
_symmetry.space_group_name_H-M   'P 1'
#
loop_
_entity.id
_entity.type
_entity.pdbx_description
1 polymer ?
#
loop_
_entity_poly.entity_id
_entity_poly.type
_entity_poly.pdbx_seq_one_letter_code
_entity_poly.pdbx_strand_id
1 'polypeptide(L)'
;MTDKNRRTERRQGELSLWRFAIDLYGRAGVQVACLELQDRHRLDVDMVLAALWAGATVDHDSWQRIDRRVAPWRNDVIHVLRAARRDMKVTEAQPSRSVKRETIKMAELDGERREIEMLEALISATVGRGVPTNRCAWNNLMAYARLNIDPVPPNMMSLLRGIHLAAFPDPEQAVIVETTDTAPRNLPMNKPTVSFETPSDGTLSMVVDQLVIGGWTGRDAEALQHHIDELAELGVPGPSETPLYYRCATDQTLQRDSIQVLGRDSSGEVEAVLVSTDKGLFVTTGSDHTDRKVEAYSIAVSKQMCPKVLAGEAWPFAEVEAHWDQLILRAHQVIDGERVLYQEGPMAGVRQPREIISKYTDGADLPSGTILLLGTVPAIGGIRHGDRFEMELIDPVLDRRIVHAYDIDSLPIVS
;
A
#
# COMPACT_ATOMS: atom_id res chain seq x y z
N MET A 1 46.61 23.72 20.93
CA MET A 1 45.77 23.23 19.82
C MET A 1 46.08 24.10 18.60
N THR A 2 46.68 23.53 17.55
CA THR A 2 47.26 24.29 16.42
C THR A 2 46.18 24.79 15.44
N ASP A 3 46.47 25.89 14.74
CA ASP A 3 45.56 26.55 13.78
C ASP A 3 45.16 25.62 12.60
N LYS A 4 46.01 24.62 12.31
CA LYS A 4 45.74 23.53 11.37
C LYS A 4 44.65 22.58 11.87
N ASN A 5 44.65 22.20 13.15
CA ASN A 5 43.57 21.39 13.74
C ASN A 5 42.25 22.17 13.79
N ARG A 6 42.28 23.48 14.09
CA ARG A 6 41.08 24.34 14.04
C ARG A 6 40.51 24.50 12.64
N ARG A 7 41.35 24.55 11.59
CA ARG A 7 40.89 24.58 10.19
C ARG A 7 40.33 23.24 9.72
N THR A 8 40.92 22.12 10.14
CA THR A 8 40.42 20.78 9.82
C THR A 8 39.11 20.48 10.58
N GLU A 9 38.99 20.85 11.85
CA GLU A 9 37.76 20.76 12.64
C GLU A 9 36.66 21.70 12.11
N ARG A 10 37.01 22.93 11.66
CA ARG A 10 36.05 23.82 10.98
C ARG A 10 35.55 23.25 9.65
N ARG A 11 36.44 22.70 8.82
CA ARG A 11 36.06 22.04 7.54
C ARG A 11 35.29 20.74 7.76
N GLN A 12 35.61 19.95 8.78
CA GLN A 12 34.85 18.75 9.17
C GLN A 12 33.47 19.13 9.70
N GLY A 13 33.36 20.23 10.45
CA GLY A 13 32.08 20.78 10.89
C GLY A 13 31.21 21.30 9.73
N GLU A 14 31.81 21.80 8.65
CA GLU A 14 31.10 22.27 7.44
C GLU A 14 30.51 21.13 6.58
N LEU A 15 30.95 19.89 6.78
CA LEU A 15 30.52 18.71 6.02
C LEU A 15 29.85 17.64 6.90
N SER A 16 29.50 17.96 8.15
CA SER A 16 28.89 16.98 9.05
C SER A 16 27.46 16.64 8.64
N LEU A 17 27.03 15.42 8.96
CA LEU A 17 25.66 14.98 8.70
C LEU A 17 24.65 15.87 9.41
N TRP A 18 24.97 16.32 10.63
CA TRP A 18 24.10 17.22 11.40
C TRP A 18 23.82 18.55 10.69
N ARG A 19 24.84 19.20 10.11
CA ARG A 19 24.61 20.46 9.37
C ARG A 19 23.83 20.23 8.09
N PHE A 20 24.14 19.15 7.37
CA PHE A 20 23.40 18.74 6.19
C PHE A 20 21.92 18.47 6.52
N ALA A 21 21.64 17.73 7.60
CA ALA A 21 20.30 17.40 8.07
C ALA A 21 19.51 18.67 8.40
N ILE A 22 20.07 19.60 9.18
CA ILE A 22 19.41 20.88 9.51
C ILE A 22 19.10 21.69 8.24
N ASP A 23 20.08 21.83 7.35
CA ASP A 23 19.92 22.62 6.13
C ASP A 23 18.83 22.02 5.22
N LEU A 24 18.91 20.71 4.96
CA LEU A 24 17.95 20.00 4.12
C LEU A 24 16.54 20.02 4.73
N TYR A 25 16.41 19.75 6.03
CA TYR A 25 15.12 19.74 6.71
C TYR A 25 14.44 21.12 6.71
N GLY A 26 15.23 22.19 6.69
CA GLY A 26 14.76 23.57 6.55
C GLY A 26 14.30 23.96 5.14
N ARG A 27 14.52 23.13 4.11
CA ARG A 27 14.08 23.41 2.74
C ARG A 27 12.58 23.17 2.59
N ALA A 28 11.96 23.91 1.67
CA ALA A 28 10.52 23.87 1.43
C ALA A 28 10.04 22.43 1.14
N GLY A 29 9.00 21.99 1.85
CA GLY A 29 8.36 20.68 1.67
C GLY A 29 9.08 19.49 2.32
N VAL A 30 10.36 19.62 2.71
CA VAL A 30 11.14 18.50 3.27
C VAL A 30 10.61 18.06 4.62
N GLN A 31 10.40 19.00 5.55
CA GLN A 31 9.85 18.68 6.87
C GLN A 31 8.52 17.92 6.77
N VAL A 32 7.61 18.37 5.90
CA VAL A 32 6.31 17.73 5.70
C VAL A 32 6.49 16.32 5.15
N ALA A 33 7.37 16.14 4.16
CA ALA A 33 7.65 14.83 3.59
C ALA A 33 8.30 13.85 4.58
N CYS A 34 9.24 14.33 5.41
CA CYS A 34 9.86 13.53 6.46
C CYS A 34 8.85 13.09 7.53
N LEU A 35 7.97 13.98 7.97
CA LEU A 35 6.92 13.64 8.94
C LEU A 35 5.95 12.62 8.37
N GLU A 36 5.57 12.76 7.10
CA GLU A 36 4.72 11.80 6.40
C GLU A 36 5.39 10.42 6.27
N LEU A 37 6.68 10.37 5.89
CA LEU A 37 7.46 9.13 5.86
C LEU A 37 7.56 8.48 7.24
N GLN A 38 7.72 9.28 8.29
CA GLN A 38 7.79 8.81 9.66
C GLN A 38 6.46 8.26 10.16
N ASP A 39 5.38 9.02 10.00
CA ASP A 39 4.09 8.70 10.59
C ASP A 39 3.34 7.63 9.79
N ARG A 40 3.43 7.64 8.45
CA ARG A 40 2.75 6.65 7.59
C ARG A 40 3.58 5.44 7.25
N HIS A 41 4.89 5.62 7.03
CA HIS A 41 5.77 4.53 6.57
C HIS A 41 6.71 4.01 7.67
N ARG A 42 6.64 4.58 8.89
CA ARG A 42 7.51 4.23 10.03
C ARG A 42 9.00 4.31 9.70
N LEU A 43 9.36 5.11 8.70
CA LEU A 43 10.75 5.35 8.38
C LEU A 43 11.38 6.23 9.44
N ASP A 44 12.64 5.95 9.68
CA ASP A 44 13.48 6.79 10.50
C ASP A 44 14.01 7.96 9.65
N VAL A 45 13.63 9.17 10.04
CA VAL A 45 14.02 10.41 9.35
C VAL A 45 15.53 10.59 9.38
N ASP A 46 16.20 10.21 10.47
CA ASP A 46 17.65 10.39 10.59
C ASP A 46 18.38 9.45 9.62
N MET A 47 17.86 8.23 9.42
CA MET A 47 18.34 7.30 8.39
C MET A 47 18.10 7.83 6.97
N VAL A 48 16.95 8.42 6.69
CA VAL A 48 16.64 9.05 5.39
C VAL A 48 17.64 10.17 5.07
N LEU A 49 17.88 11.06 6.03
CA LEU A 49 18.82 12.17 5.87
C LEU A 49 20.27 11.65 5.74
N ALA A 50 20.63 10.61 6.48
CA ALA A 50 21.94 9.96 6.40
C ALA A 50 22.18 9.29 5.03
N ALA A 51 21.15 8.68 4.44
CA ALA A 51 21.24 8.07 3.11
C ALA A 51 21.57 9.11 2.02
N LEU A 52 20.99 10.30 2.11
CA LEU A 52 21.24 11.41 1.17
C LEU A 52 22.63 12.04 1.38
N TRP A 53 23.15 12.01 2.60
CA TRP A 53 24.46 12.55 2.95
C TRP A 53 25.63 11.63 2.57
N ALA A 54 25.41 10.32 2.56
CA ALA A 54 26.46 9.33 2.31
C ALA A 54 27.19 9.59 0.98
N GLY A 55 28.51 9.81 1.07
CA GLY A 55 29.35 10.25 -0.05
C GLY A 55 29.58 9.23 -1.17
N ALA A 56 29.09 8.00 -1.02
CA ALA A 56 29.12 6.95 -2.03
C ALA A 56 27.94 5.98 -1.84
N THR A 57 27.70 5.10 -2.80
CA THR A 57 26.64 4.08 -2.69
C THR A 57 27.05 3.05 -1.65
N VAL A 58 26.20 2.85 -0.64
CA VAL A 58 26.32 1.85 0.42
C VAL A 58 25.51 0.62 0.00
N ASP A 59 26.10 -0.56 0.09
CA ASP A 59 25.43 -1.82 -0.26
C ASP A 59 24.36 -2.24 0.77
N HIS A 60 23.51 -3.18 0.39
CA HIS A 60 22.38 -3.64 1.20
C HIS A 60 22.80 -4.21 2.57
N ASP A 61 23.82 -5.06 2.60
CA ASP A 61 24.31 -5.69 3.84
C ASP A 61 24.89 -4.64 4.79
N SER A 62 25.60 -3.66 4.24
CA SER A 62 26.11 -2.53 4.99
C SER A 62 25.00 -1.67 5.58
N TRP A 63 23.92 -1.39 4.84
CA TRP A 63 22.76 -0.69 5.39
C TRP A 63 22.07 -1.48 6.51
N GLN A 64 21.91 -2.80 6.37
CA GLN A 64 21.37 -3.65 7.44
C GLN A 64 22.25 -3.59 8.71
N ARG A 65 23.58 -3.61 8.54
CA ARG A 65 24.53 -3.49 9.67
C ARG A 65 24.45 -2.12 10.35
N ILE A 66 24.29 -1.05 9.57
CA ILE A 66 24.14 0.31 10.10
C ILE A 66 22.84 0.41 10.91
N ASP A 67 21.71 0.01 10.32
CA ASP A 67 20.40 0.06 11.01
C ASP A 67 20.40 -0.76 12.30
N ARG A 68 20.93 -1.99 12.28
CA ARG A 68 21.05 -2.82 13.51
C ARG A 68 21.87 -2.17 14.63
N ARG A 69 22.87 -1.34 14.29
CA ARG A 69 23.70 -0.65 15.30
C ARG A 69 23.03 0.59 15.88
N VAL A 70 22.09 1.18 15.15
CA VAL A 70 21.38 2.40 15.54
C VAL A 70 20.04 2.09 16.19
N ALA A 71 19.37 1.02 15.75
CA ALA A 71 18.05 0.62 16.22
C ALA A 71 17.89 0.55 17.75
N PRO A 72 18.87 0.07 18.56
CA PRO A 72 18.73 0.10 20.02
C PRO A 72 18.61 1.53 20.57
N TRP A 73 19.42 2.47 20.07
CA TRP A 73 19.33 3.88 20.49
C TRP A 73 18.01 4.50 20.06
N ARG A 74 17.61 4.27 18.81
CA ARG A 74 16.33 4.71 18.25
C ARG A 74 15.14 4.26 19.09
N ASN A 75 15.09 2.96 19.39
CA ASN A 75 13.96 2.32 20.05
C ASN A 75 13.93 2.64 21.55
N ASP A 76 15.07 2.57 22.22
CA ASP A 76 15.12 2.64 23.68
C ASP A 76 15.17 4.09 24.19
N VAL A 77 15.60 5.05 23.34
CA VAL A 77 15.73 6.46 23.71
C VAL A 77 14.74 7.32 22.94
N ILE A 78 14.87 7.39 21.62
CA ILE A 78 14.13 8.37 20.80
C ILE A 78 12.63 8.05 20.80
N HIS A 79 12.25 6.79 20.52
CA HIS A 79 10.84 6.39 20.49
C HIS A 79 10.16 6.52 21.85
N VAL A 80 10.86 6.22 22.96
CA VAL A 80 10.34 6.41 24.32
C VAL A 80 10.07 7.89 24.62
N LEU A 81 11.02 8.78 24.30
CA LEU A 81 10.86 10.23 24.49
C LEU A 81 9.74 10.80 23.62
N ARG A 82 9.66 10.35 22.37
CA ARG A 82 8.62 10.76 21.41
C ARG A 82 7.22 10.33 21.86
N ALA A 83 7.08 9.08 22.32
CA ALA A 83 5.83 8.58 22.88
C ALA A 83 5.41 9.40 24.11
N ALA A 84 6.32 9.61 25.07
CA ALA A 84 6.07 10.43 26.25
C ALA A 84 5.63 11.87 25.89
N ARG A 85 6.23 12.48 24.86
CA ARG A 85 5.83 13.80 24.37
C ARG A 85 4.44 13.81 23.71
N ARG A 86 4.10 12.77 22.95
CA ARG A 86 2.80 12.62 22.25
C ARG A 86 1.66 12.40 23.24
N ASP A 87 1.86 11.59 24.28
CA ASP A 87 0.85 11.28 25.30
C ASP A 87 0.59 12.47 26.26
N MET A 88 1.51 13.42 26.34
CA MET A 88 1.32 14.65 27.09
C MET A 88 0.32 15.60 26.41
N LYS A 89 -0.98 15.39 26.68
CA LYS A 89 -2.05 16.35 26.39
C LYS A 89 -1.84 17.64 27.20
N VAL A 90 -1.64 18.77 26.53
CA VAL A 90 -1.43 20.09 27.16
C VAL A 90 -2.70 20.93 27.03
N THR A 91 -3.11 21.54 28.13
CA THR A 91 -4.17 22.56 28.16
C THR A 91 -3.59 23.83 28.80
N GLU A 92 -4.17 25.00 28.49
CA GLU A 92 -3.71 26.29 29.02
C GLU A 92 -3.68 26.34 30.56
N ALA A 93 -4.49 25.51 31.23
CA ALA A 93 -4.57 25.40 32.68
C ALA A 93 -3.39 24.64 33.34
N GLN A 94 -2.43 24.08 32.58
CA GLN A 94 -1.36 23.22 33.10
C GLN A 94 0.06 23.68 32.70
N PRO A 95 0.54 24.84 33.18
CA PRO A 95 1.84 25.41 32.79
C PRO A 95 3.06 24.56 33.19
N SER A 96 2.99 23.77 34.26
CA SER A 96 4.09 22.85 34.62
C SER A 96 4.22 21.69 33.62
N ARG A 97 3.10 21.25 33.04
CA ARG A 97 3.05 20.17 32.05
C ARG A 97 3.60 20.62 30.69
N SER A 98 3.33 21.87 30.29
CA SER A 98 3.93 22.45 29.08
C SER A 98 5.45 22.60 29.20
N VAL A 99 5.96 23.06 30.35
CA VAL A 99 7.41 23.14 30.64
C VAL A 99 8.06 21.76 30.59
N LYS A 100 7.44 20.74 31.21
CA LYS A 100 7.96 19.38 31.16
C LYS A 100 7.94 18.81 29.74
N ARG A 101 6.88 19.05 28.97
CA ARG A 101 6.79 18.64 27.57
C ARG A 101 7.90 19.25 26.72
N GLU A 102 8.23 20.53 26.93
CA GLU A 102 9.34 21.17 26.24
C GLU A 102 10.69 20.57 26.65
N THR A 103 10.86 20.20 27.92
CA THR A 103 12.05 19.48 28.38
C THR A 103 12.21 18.13 27.66
N ILE A 104 11.12 17.36 27.52
CA ILE A 104 11.13 16.08 26.81
C ILE A 104 11.42 16.29 25.33
N LYS A 105 10.83 17.31 24.69
CA LYS A 105 11.12 17.68 23.30
C LYS A 105 12.59 18.01 23.09
N MET A 106 13.21 18.77 24.00
CA MET A 106 14.65 19.06 23.95
C MET A 106 15.50 17.80 24.12
N ALA A 107 15.09 16.87 24.99
CA ALA A 107 15.77 15.58 25.14
C ALA A 107 15.61 14.69 23.90
N GLU A 108 14.44 14.69 23.24
CA GLU A 108 14.20 13.98 21.98
C GLU A 108 15.14 14.50 20.89
N LEU A 109 15.23 15.83 20.72
CA LEU A 109 16.13 16.47 19.76
C LEU A 109 17.62 16.19 20.05
N ASP A 110 18.01 16.12 21.31
CA ASP A 110 19.37 15.71 21.70
C ASP A 110 19.63 14.22 21.37
N GLY A 111 18.62 13.38 21.54
CA GLY A 111 18.64 11.97 21.14
C GLY A 111 18.81 11.77 19.64
N GLU A 112 18.01 12.47 18.81
CA GLU A 112 18.11 12.48 17.34
C GLU A 112 19.47 13.00 16.88
N ARG A 113 19.98 14.07 17.52
CA ARG A 113 21.34 14.55 17.26
C ARG A 113 22.40 13.47 17.50
N ARG A 114 22.27 12.71 18.58
CA ARG A 114 23.21 11.63 18.90
C ARG A 114 23.13 10.48 17.89
N GLU A 115 21.92 10.15 17.44
CA GLU A 115 21.69 9.18 16.36
C GLU A 115 22.38 9.61 15.06
N ILE A 116 22.21 10.87 14.65
CA ILE A 116 22.93 11.46 13.52
C ILE A 116 24.45 11.35 13.66
N GLU A 117 25.01 11.63 14.85
CA GLU A 117 26.45 11.49 15.10
C GLU A 117 26.92 10.02 14.97
N MET A 118 26.11 9.06 15.42
CA MET A 118 26.36 7.63 15.23
C MET A 118 26.33 7.27 13.74
N LEU A 119 25.31 7.72 13.01
CA LEU A 119 25.16 7.47 11.57
C LEU A 119 26.32 8.04 10.76
N GLU A 120 26.75 9.27 11.06
CA GLU A 120 27.93 9.88 10.42
C GLU A 120 29.17 9.00 10.60
N ALA A 121 29.42 8.54 11.83
CA ALA A 121 30.59 7.71 12.13
C ALA A 121 30.52 6.34 11.44
N LEU A 122 29.34 5.71 11.43
CA LEU A 122 29.11 4.41 10.80
C LEU A 122 29.29 4.48 9.29
N ILE A 123 28.60 5.41 8.64
CA ILE A 123 28.66 5.59 7.18
C ILE A 123 30.08 5.97 6.75
N SER A 124 30.73 6.89 7.47
CA SER A 124 32.12 7.27 7.19
C SER A 124 33.08 6.09 7.30
N ALA A 125 32.85 5.16 8.23
CA ALA A 125 33.66 3.96 8.38
C ALA A 125 33.38 2.92 7.27
N THR A 126 32.16 2.90 6.73
CA THR A 126 31.76 1.97 5.66
C THR A 126 32.24 2.42 4.28
N VAL A 127 32.03 3.68 3.91
CA VAL A 127 32.28 4.17 2.54
C VAL A 127 33.27 5.35 2.45
N GLY A 128 33.85 5.77 3.57
CA GLY A 128 34.72 6.94 3.64
C GLY A 128 33.93 8.25 3.68
N ARG A 129 34.66 9.37 3.83
CA ARG A 129 34.09 10.72 3.72
C ARG A 129 34.17 11.19 2.27
N GLY A 130 33.06 11.73 1.75
CA GLY A 130 32.96 12.27 0.39
C GLY A 130 31.75 13.19 0.25
N VAL A 131 31.67 13.91 -0.87
CA VAL A 131 30.50 14.72 -1.22
C VAL A 131 29.51 13.80 -1.95
N PRO A 132 28.25 13.70 -1.51
CA PRO A 132 27.27 12.87 -2.18
C PRO A 132 26.99 13.39 -3.60
N THR A 133 26.93 12.47 -4.55
CA THR A 133 26.40 12.72 -5.90
C THR A 133 24.91 12.42 -5.93
N ASN A 134 24.19 13.04 -6.87
CA ASN A 134 22.76 12.79 -7.08
C ASN A 134 22.44 11.28 -7.18
N ARG A 135 23.26 10.54 -7.95
CA ARG A 135 23.15 9.08 -8.14
C ARG A 135 23.36 8.28 -6.85
N CYS A 136 24.44 8.52 -6.10
CA CYS A 136 24.68 7.73 -4.90
C CYS A 136 23.67 8.04 -3.79
N ALA A 137 23.26 9.30 -3.65
CA ALA A 137 22.22 9.70 -2.71
C ALA A 137 20.88 8.99 -3.01
N TRP A 138 20.48 8.92 -4.28
CA TRP A 138 19.28 8.20 -4.69
C TRP A 138 19.38 6.69 -4.42
N ASN A 139 20.51 6.07 -4.80
CA ASN A 139 20.74 4.65 -4.57
C ASN A 139 20.65 4.29 -3.08
N ASN A 140 21.27 5.12 -2.23
CA ASN A 140 21.25 4.94 -0.78
C ASN A 140 19.85 5.10 -0.20
N LEU A 141 19.12 6.12 -0.65
CA LEU A 141 17.76 6.37 -0.23
C LEU A 141 16.84 5.19 -0.57
N MET A 142 16.97 4.65 -1.78
CA MET A 142 16.23 3.46 -2.22
C MET A 142 16.67 2.20 -1.49
N ALA A 143 17.96 2.03 -1.23
CA ALA A 143 18.46 0.88 -0.47
C ALA A 143 17.88 0.87 0.95
N TYR A 144 17.89 2.01 1.65
CA TYR A 144 17.28 2.13 2.97
C TYR A 144 15.75 1.96 2.94
N ALA A 145 15.07 2.56 1.96
CA ALA A 145 13.62 2.40 1.79
C ALA A 145 13.23 0.92 1.66
N ARG A 146 13.96 0.15 0.83
CA ARG A 146 13.76 -1.29 0.62
C ARG A 146 14.10 -2.17 1.82
N LEU A 147 14.90 -1.69 2.78
CA LEU A 147 15.09 -2.41 4.03
C LEU A 147 13.83 -2.44 4.89
N ASN A 148 12.96 -1.44 4.73
CA ASN A 148 11.76 -1.29 5.54
C ASN A 148 10.54 -1.77 4.77
N ILE A 149 10.46 -1.45 3.47
CA ILE A 149 9.32 -1.76 2.61
C ILE A 149 9.83 -2.04 1.18
N ASP A 150 9.73 -3.29 0.72
CA ASP A 150 10.09 -3.71 -0.64
C ASP A 150 8.92 -4.50 -1.28
N PRO A 151 8.38 -4.07 -2.44
CA PRO A 151 8.76 -2.88 -3.22
C PRO A 151 8.38 -1.57 -2.51
N VAL A 152 9.16 -0.51 -2.77
CA VAL A 152 8.90 0.85 -2.25
C VAL A 152 7.59 1.38 -2.85
N PRO A 153 6.56 1.70 -2.05
CA PRO A 153 5.26 2.18 -2.54
C PRO A 153 5.35 3.51 -3.32
N PRO A 154 4.49 3.79 -4.32
CA PRO A 154 4.56 5.02 -5.13
C PRO A 154 4.43 6.32 -4.33
N ASN A 155 3.64 6.33 -3.26
CA ASN A 155 3.50 7.51 -2.39
C ASN A 155 4.79 7.75 -1.58
N MET A 156 5.38 6.68 -1.03
CA MET A 156 6.70 6.72 -0.39
C MET A 156 7.77 7.17 -1.38
N MET A 157 7.77 6.62 -2.60
CA MET A 157 8.67 6.99 -3.68
C MET A 157 8.57 8.48 -4.03
N SER A 158 7.35 9.02 -4.11
CA SER A 158 7.11 10.44 -4.38
C SER A 158 7.68 11.34 -3.27
N LEU A 159 7.50 10.95 -2.00
CA LEU A 159 8.06 11.67 -0.85
C LEU A 159 9.59 11.62 -0.86
N LEU A 160 10.18 10.44 -1.07
CA LEU A 160 11.62 10.23 -1.17
C LEU A 160 12.21 11.04 -2.35
N ARG A 161 11.53 11.07 -3.49
CA ARG A 161 11.91 11.89 -4.66
C ARG A 161 11.84 13.39 -4.34
N GLY A 162 10.80 13.83 -3.65
CA GLY A 162 10.66 15.23 -3.22
C GLY A 162 11.83 15.66 -2.32
N ILE A 163 12.19 14.84 -1.34
CA ILE A 163 13.33 15.11 -0.44
C ILE A 163 14.66 15.07 -1.21
N HIS A 164 14.84 14.10 -2.11
CA HIS A 164 16.04 14.00 -2.93
C HIS A 164 16.22 15.20 -3.88
N LEU A 165 15.15 15.63 -4.56
CA LEU A 165 15.17 16.84 -5.40
C LEU A 165 15.43 18.10 -4.59
N ALA A 166 14.86 18.18 -3.38
CA ALA A 166 15.15 19.27 -2.47
C ALA A 166 16.63 19.29 -2.08
N ALA A 167 17.29 18.13 -1.92
CA ALA A 167 18.71 18.02 -1.61
C ALA A 167 19.62 18.32 -2.83
N PHE A 168 19.22 17.88 -4.02
CA PHE A 168 20.00 17.95 -5.27
C PHE A 168 19.18 18.59 -6.42
N PRO A 169 19.01 19.93 -6.43
CA PRO A 169 18.12 20.63 -7.36
C PRO A 169 18.68 20.84 -8.77
N ASP A 170 19.95 20.52 -9.03
CA ASP A 170 20.61 20.81 -10.32
C ASP A 170 20.28 19.75 -11.40
N PRO A 171 19.57 20.13 -12.48
CA PRO A 171 19.12 19.20 -13.50
C PRO A 171 20.24 18.64 -14.39
N GLU A 172 21.43 19.27 -14.49
CA GLU A 172 22.55 18.73 -15.29
C GLU A 172 23.24 17.54 -14.61
N GLN A 173 23.07 17.38 -13.30
CA GLN A 173 23.49 16.17 -12.55
C GLN A 173 22.33 15.22 -12.26
N ALA A 174 21.10 15.63 -12.59
CA ALA A 174 19.88 14.82 -12.55
C ALA A 174 19.68 14.04 -13.86
N VAL A 175 20.77 13.68 -14.55
CA VAL A 175 20.74 12.51 -15.44
C VAL A 175 20.59 11.29 -14.54
N ILE A 176 19.36 11.08 -14.09
CA ILE A 176 18.84 9.77 -13.77
C ILE A 176 18.89 9.03 -15.09
N VAL A 177 20.06 8.47 -15.41
CA VAL A 177 20.05 7.20 -16.10
C VAL A 177 19.32 6.31 -15.12
N GLU A 178 18.04 6.07 -15.39
CA GLU A 178 17.43 4.83 -14.96
C GLU A 178 18.39 3.76 -15.47
N THR A 179 19.34 3.35 -14.62
CA THR A 179 19.99 2.08 -14.82
C THR A 179 18.89 1.09 -14.55
N THR A 180 18.08 0.84 -15.58
CA THR A 180 17.41 -0.42 -15.88
C THR A 180 18.46 -1.52 -16.07
N ASP A 181 19.41 -1.60 -15.14
CA ASP A 181 20.47 -2.61 -15.08
C ASP A 181 20.53 -3.23 -13.68
N THR A 182 19.41 -3.19 -12.98
CA THR A 182 18.68 -4.45 -12.94
C THR A 182 17.50 -4.26 -13.87
N ALA A 183 17.56 -4.81 -15.08
CA ALA A 183 16.33 -5.41 -15.59
C ALA A 183 15.69 -6.14 -14.38
N PRO A 184 14.36 -6.10 -14.16
CA PRO A 184 13.77 -7.14 -13.35
C PRO A 184 14.42 -8.41 -13.85
N ARG A 185 14.87 -9.28 -12.95
CA ARG A 185 15.23 -10.62 -13.40
C ARG A 185 14.00 -11.03 -14.20
N ASN A 186 14.09 -11.01 -15.53
CA ASN A 186 13.11 -11.58 -16.45
C ASN A 186 13.34 -13.08 -16.33
N LEU A 187 13.28 -13.56 -15.09
CA LEU A 187 12.62 -14.80 -14.80
C LEU A 187 11.22 -14.54 -15.34
N PRO A 188 10.80 -15.18 -16.44
CA PRO A 188 9.40 -15.13 -16.81
C PRO A 188 8.62 -15.54 -15.57
N MET A 189 7.96 -14.60 -14.89
CA MET A 189 6.92 -14.97 -13.96
C MET A 189 5.84 -15.58 -14.83
N ASN A 190 5.52 -16.84 -14.60
CA ASN A 190 4.37 -17.48 -15.22
C ASN A 190 3.14 -16.77 -14.68
N LYS A 191 2.73 -15.68 -15.34
CA LYS A 191 1.50 -14.97 -15.02
C LYS A 191 0.34 -15.95 -15.11
N PRO A 192 -0.61 -15.92 -14.17
CA PRO A 192 -1.74 -16.83 -14.20
C PRO A 192 -2.55 -16.57 -15.46
N THR A 193 -3.06 -17.65 -16.03
CA THR A 193 -4.02 -17.61 -17.12
C THR A 193 -5.38 -17.98 -16.55
N VAL A 194 -6.39 -17.17 -16.86
CA VAL A 194 -7.79 -17.45 -16.57
C VAL A 194 -8.49 -17.83 -17.86
N SER A 195 -9.51 -18.68 -17.77
CA SER A 195 -10.33 -19.10 -18.90
C SER A 195 -11.81 -19.03 -18.55
N PHE A 196 -12.61 -18.46 -19.44
CA PHE A 196 -14.04 -18.28 -19.26
C PHE A 196 -14.79 -18.93 -20.41
N GLU A 197 -15.81 -19.70 -20.10
CA GLU A 197 -16.83 -20.06 -21.08
C GLU A 197 -17.69 -18.82 -21.39
N THR A 198 -17.89 -18.55 -22.68
CA THR A 198 -18.72 -17.44 -23.13
C THR A 198 -19.93 -17.96 -23.91
N PRO A 199 -21.12 -17.34 -23.79
CA PRO A 199 -22.32 -17.82 -24.48
C PRO A 199 -22.21 -17.86 -26.02
N SER A 200 -21.39 -16.98 -26.60
CA SER A 200 -21.32 -16.72 -28.05
C SER A 200 -20.06 -17.24 -28.75
N ASP A 201 -18.91 -17.32 -28.05
CA ASP A 201 -17.58 -17.43 -28.70
C ASP A 201 -16.71 -18.59 -28.17
N GLY A 202 -17.29 -19.50 -27.38
CA GLY A 202 -16.56 -20.61 -26.74
C GLY A 202 -15.66 -20.14 -25.60
N THR A 203 -14.50 -20.77 -25.43
CA THR A 203 -13.58 -20.46 -24.33
C THR A 203 -12.74 -19.20 -24.62
N LEU A 204 -12.85 -18.20 -23.74
CA LEU A 204 -12.02 -17.00 -23.67
C LEU A 204 -10.88 -17.21 -22.67
N SER A 205 -9.63 -17.28 -23.14
CA SER A 205 -8.46 -17.35 -22.26
C SER A 205 -7.67 -16.04 -22.27
N MET A 206 -7.16 -15.63 -21.11
CA MET A 206 -6.39 -14.42 -20.96
C MET A 206 -5.26 -14.61 -19.92
N VAL A 207 -4.08 -14.11 -20.24
CA VAL A 207 -3.01 -13.93 -19.25
C VAL A 207 -3.33 -12.71 -18.39
N VAL A 208 -3.34 -12.89 -17.07
CA VAL A 208 -3.61 -11.79 -16.14
C VAL A 208 -2.35 -10.96 -15.97
N ASP A 209 -2.38 -9.75 -16.51
CA ASP A 209 -1.32 -8.74 -16.38
C ASP A 209 -1.55 -7.81 -15.19
N GLN A 210 -2.80 -7.54 -14.85
CA GLN A 210 -3.17 -6.66 -13.74
C GLN A 210 -4.37 -7.22 -12.98
N LEU A 211 -4.28 -7.23 -11.65
CA LEU A 211 -5.39 -7.49 -10.75
C LEU A 211 -5.65 -6.24 -9.91
N VAL A 212 -6.85 -5.68 -10.05
CA VAL A 212 -7.25 -4.41 -9.45
C VAL A 212 -8.58 -4.57 -8.74
N ILE A 213 -8.69 -3.98 -7.55
CA ILE A 213 -9.91 -3.97 -6.75
C ILE A 213 -10.32 -2.53 -6.51
N GLY A 214 -11.51 -2.15 -6.98
CA GLY A 214 -12.15 -0.89 -6.66
C GLY A 214 -12.80 -0.95 -5.28
N GLY A 215 -12.23 -0.23 -4.31
CA GLY A 215 -12.87 0.00 -3.02
C GLY A 215 -13.66 1.31 -3.03
N TRP A 216 -14.57 1.45 -2.06
CA TRP A 216 -15.36 2.68 -1.86
C TRP A 216 -16.16 3.08 -3.11
N THR A 217 -16.67 2.08 -3.83
CA THR A 217 -17.40 2.24 -5.09
C THR A 217 -18.90 2.45 -4.90
N GLY A 218 -19.35 2.68 -3.66
CA GLY A 218 -20.74 3.05 -3.38
C GLY A 218 -21.18 4.27 -4.17
N ARG A 219 -22.38 4.21 -4.76
CA ARG A 219 -22.95 5.29 -5.58
C ARG A 219 -23.53 6.43 -4.75
N ASP A 220 -24.05 6.11 -3.57
CA ASP A 220 -24.57 7.10 -2.61
C ASP A 220 -23.40 7.80 -1.90
N ALA A 221 -23.15 9.05 -2.28
CA ALA A 221 -22.06 9.84 -1.71
C ALA A 221 -22.30 10.22 -0.25
N GLU A 222 -23.55 10.42 0.18
CA GLU A 222 -23.87 10.76 1.57
C GLU A 222 -23.67 9.54 2.47
N ALA A 223 -24.18 8.37 2.07
CA ALA A 223 -23.97 7.13 2.81
C ALA A 223 -22.48 6.73 2.86
N LEU A 224 -21.75 6.92 1.77
CA LEU A 224 -20.31 6.67 1.72
C LEU A 224 -19.55 7.61 2.67
N GLN A 225 -19.89 8.90 2.66
CA GLN A 225 -19.26 9.88 3.56
C GLN A 225 -19.58 9.61 5.03
N HIS A 226 -20.84 9.29 5.34
CA HIS A 226 -21.24 8.90 6.69
C HIS A 226 -20.43 7.70 7.19
N HIS A 227 -20.22 6.69 6.34
CA HIS A 227 -19.40 5.53 6.69
C HIS A 227 -17.92 5.88 6.89
N ILE A 228 -17.37 6.80 6.10
CA ILE A 228 -16.02 7.33 6.29
C ILE A 228 -15.90 8.04 7.65
N ASP A 229 -16.91 8.84 8.02
CA ASP A 229 -16.94 9.58 9.28
C ASP A 229 -17.05 8.62 10.48
N GLU A 230 -17.89 7.57 10.41
CA GLU A 230 -17.97 6.51 11.44
C GLU A 230 -16.62 5.82 11.65
N LEU A 231 -15.91 5.49 10.57
CA LEU A 231 -14.59 4.87 10.65
C LEU A 231 -13.54 5.83 11.24
N ALA A 232 -13.64 7.12 10.94
CA ALA A 232 -12.77 8.14 11.51
C ALA A 232 -12.97 8.27 13.03
N GLU A 233 -14.20 8.15 13.54
CA GLU A 233 -14.47 8.11 14.99
C GLU A 233 -13.81 6.91 15.68
N LEU A 234 -13.68 5.79 14.96
CA LEU A 234 -12.97 4.58 15.41
C LEU A 234 -11.44 4.66 15.21
N GLY A 235 -10.93 5.78 14.70
CA GLY A 235 -9.50 6.00 14.46
C GLY A 235 -8.97 5.36 13.18
N VAL A 236 -9.84 4.91 12.28
CA VAL A 236 -9.47 4.38 10.96
C VAL A 236 -9.44 5.54 9.96
N PRO A 237 -8.29 5.84 9.32
CA PRO A 237 -8.21 6.92 8.35
C PRO A 237 -9.07 6.59 7.11
N GLY A 238 -9.86 7.57 6.68
CA GLY A 238 -10.66 7.48 5.45
C GLY A 238 -9.81 7.34 4.18
N PRO A 239 -10.44 6.99 3.03
CA PRO A 239 -9.73 6.83 1.77
C PRO A 239 -9.20 8.17 1.24
N SER A 240 -8.09 8.14 0.50
CA SER A 240 -7.51 9.33 -0.14
C SER A 240 -8.34 9.85 -1.32
N GLU A 241 -9.14 8.98 -1.93
CA GLU A 241 -10.03 9.25 -3.05
C GLU A 241 -11.17 8.23 -3.07
N THR A 242 -12.30 8.58 -3.69
CA THR A 242 -13.43 7.66 -3.87
C THR A 242 -13.85 7.58 -5.35
N PRO A 243 -13.82 6.39 -5.97
CA PRO A 243 -13.31 5.10 -5.45
C PRO A 243 -11.77 5.10 -5.31
N LEU A 244 -11.25 4.13 -4.54
CA LEU A 244 -9.82 3.89 -4.34
C LEU A 244 -9.43 2.54 -4.97
N TYR A 245 -8.29 2.47 -5.64
CA TYR A 245 -7.87 1.25 -6.36
C TYR A 245 -6.74 0.50 -5.65
N TYR A 246 -7.02 -0.71 -5.20
CA TYR A 246 -6.02 -1.60 -4.63
C TYR A 246 -5.45 -2.51 -5.71
N ARG A 247 -4.11 -2.54 -5.82
CA ARG A 247 -3.40 -3.43 -6.74
C ARG A 247 -2.98 -4.68 -5.99
N CYS A 248 -3.24 -5.84 -6.58
CA CYS A 248 -2.80 -7.12 -6.02
C CYS A 248 -1.88 -7.87 -6.97
N ALA A 249 -1.00 -8.71 -6.42
CA ALA A 249 -0.22 -9.68 -7.20
C ALA A 249 -1.16 -10.57 -8.04
N THR A 250 -0.83 -10.76 -9.31
CA THR A 250 -1.68 -11.50 -10.26
C THR A 250 -1.92 -12.94 -9.82
N ASP A 251 -0.98 -13.56 -9.11
CA ASP A 251 -1.05 -14.91 -8.53
C ASP A 251 -2.19 -15.09 -7.53
N GLN A 252 -2.79 -14.01 -7.02
CA GLN A 252 -3.99 -14.09 -6.20
C GLN A 252 -5.24 -14.43 -7.04
N THR A 253 -5.19 -14.33 -8.36
CA THR A 253 -6.34 -14.66 -9.23
C THR A 253 -6.48 -16.17 -9.38
N LEU A 254 -7.59 -16.73 -8.91
CA LEU A 254 -7.86 -18.17 -8.95
C LEU A 254 -9.20 -18.47 -9.63
N GLN A 255 -9.27 -19.59 -10.35
CA GLN A 255 -10.52 -20.25 -10.76
C GLN A 255 -10.49 -21.67 -10.21
N ARG A 256 -10.89 -21.82 -8.94
CA ARG A 256 -10.82 -23.09 -8.19
C ARG A 256 -12.04 -23.27 -7.30
N ASP A 257 -12.32 -24.52 -6.97
CA ASP A 257 -13.42 -24.91 -6.08
C ASP A 257 -12.99 -25.02 -4.61
N SER A 258 -11.72 -24.71 -4.30
CA SER A 258 -11.22 -24.61 -2.93
C SER A 258 -10.04 -23.66 -2.83
N ILE A 259 -9.90 -23.02 -1.67
CA ILE A 259 -8.77 -22.17 -1.30
C ILE A 259 -8.27 -22.51 0.10
N GLN A 260 -7.05 -22.08 0.40
CA GLN A 260 -6.49 -22.12 1.75
C GLN A 260 -6.26 -20.71 2.26
N VAL A 261 -6.64 -20.46 3.51
CA VAL A 261 -6.47 -19.16 4.19
C VAL A 261 -5.91 -19.38 5.58
N LEU A 262 -5.20 -18.40 6.13
CA LEU A 262 -4.66 -18.51 7.49
C LEU A 262 -5.77 -18.24 8.51
N GLY A 263 -6.02 -19.19 9.40
CA GLY A 263 -7.04 -19.05 10.44
C GLY A 263 -8.46 -18.88 9.90
N ARG A 264 -9.32 -18.25 10.72
CA ARG A 264 -10.77 -18.02 10.44
C ARG A 264 -11.12 -16.54 10.46
N ASP A 265 -10.14 -15.68 10.19
CA ASP A 265 -10.30 -14.21 10.22
C ASP A 265 -10.58 -13.62 8.82
N SER A 266 -10.83 -14.45 7.82
CA SER A 266 -11.13 -14.04 6.44
C SER A 266 -12.53 -14.44 5.97
N SER A 267 -13.02 -13.77 4.93
CA SER A 267 -14.36 -13.98 4.37
C SER A 267 -14.39 -13.64 2.88
N GLY A 268 -15.25 -14.31 2.12
CA GLY A 268 -15.58 -13.89 0.76
C GLY A 268 -16.49 -12.65 0.72
N GLU A 269 -16.40 -11.89 -0.37
CA GLU A 269 -17.32 -10.80 -0.73
C GLU A 269 -17.62 -10.91 -2.22
N VAL A 270 -18.89 -11.10 -2.58
CA VAL A 270 -19.28 -11.28 -3.99
C VAL A 270 -19.20 -9.95 -4.74
N GLU A 271 -18.61 -9.96 -5.92
CA GLU A 271 -18.45 -8.78 -6.76
C GLU A 271 -18.72 -9.10 -8.23
N ALA A 272 -19.19 -8.10 -8.96
CA ALA A 272 -19.09 -8.09 -10.41
C ALA A 272 -17.66 -7.75 -10.80
N VAL A 273 -17.10 -8.51 -11.73
CA VAL A 273 -15.68 -8.40 -12.12
C VAL A 273 -15.58 -8.17 -13.61
N LEU A 274 -14.88 -7.11 -14.01
CA LEU A 274 -14.56 -6.85 -15.40
C LEU A 274 -13.30 -7.58 -15.81
N VAL A 275 -13.33 -8.16 -17.00
CA VAL A 275 -12.23 -8.87 -17.64
C VAL A 275 -11.94 -8.16 -18.97
N SER A 276 -10.87 -7.37 -19.02
CA SER A 276 -10.46 -6.67 -20.25
C SER A 276 -9.50 -7.53 -21.04
N THR A 277 -9.89 -7.92 -22.25
CA THR A 277 -9.12 -8.79 -23.14
C THR A 277 -8.82 -8.09 -24.47
N ASP A 278 -8.01 -8.73 -25.31
CA ASP A 278 -7.81 -8.32 -26.70
C ASP A 278 -9.08 -8.43 -27.57
N LYS A 279 -10.03 -9.27 -27.15
CA LYS A 279 -11.37 -9.41 -27.76
C LYS A 279 -12.40 -8.41 -27.24
N GLY A 280 -12.04 -7.58 -26.26
CA GLY A 280 -12.91 -6.58 -25.64
C GLY A 280 -13.19 -6.86 -24.16
N LEU A 281 -14.21 -6.18 -23.65
CA LEU A 281 -14.56 -6.17 -22.23
C LEU A 281 -15.66 -7.19 -21.92
N PHE A 282 -15.42 -8.01 -20.91
CA PHE A 282 -16.36 -9.00 -20.40
C PHE A 282 -16.67 -8.76 -18.93
N VAL A 283 -17.75 -9.33 -18.43
CA VAL A 283 -18.13 -9.35 -17.02
C VAL A 283 -18.29 -10.79 -16.53
N THR A 284 -17.81 -11.06 -15.32
CA THR A 284 -18.03 -12.30 -14.57
C THR A 284 -18.40 -11.97 -13.12
N THR A 285 -18.65 -13.00 -12.30
CA THR A 285 -18.71 -12.84 -10.84
C THR A 285 -17.42 -13.34 -10.22
N GLY A 286 -17.01 -12.71 -9.12
CA GLY A 286 -15.85 -13.13 -8.35
C GLY A 286 -16.01 -12.81 -6.87
N SER A 287 -15.04 -13.26 -6.08
CA SER A 287 -14.96 -13.00 -4.66
C SER A 287 -13.72 -12.20 -4.34
N ASP A 288 -13.89 -11.01 -3.75
CA ASP A 288 -12.81 -10.29 -3.08
C ASP A 288 -12.57 -10.86 -1.68
N HIS A 289 -12.07 -12.11 -1.61
CA HIS A 289 -11.81 -12.74 -0.32
C HIS A 289 -10.79 -11.92 0.45
N THR A 290 -11.09 -11.56 1.70
CA THR A 290 -10.31 -10.57 2.46
C THR A 290 -10.15 -10.99 3.91
N ASP A 291 -8.94 -10.80 4.46
CA ASP A 291 -8.64 -10.99 5.89
C ASP A 291 -9.02 -9.76 6.71
N ARG A 292 -9.96 -9.91 7.63
CA ARG A 292 -10.56 -8.80 8.39
C ARG A 292 -9.68 -8.29 9.52
N LYS A 293 -8.87 -9.18 10.09
CA LYS A 293 -7.95 -8.80 11.16
C LYS A 293 -6.82 -7.93 10.61
N VAL A 294 -6.33 -8.28 9.42
CA VAL A 294 -5.32 -7.51 8.71
C VAL A 294 -5.93 -6.24 8.13
N GLU A 295 -7.19 -6.27 7.68
CA GLU A 295 -7.87 -5.12 7.09
C GLU A 295 -7.96 -3.94 8.06
N ALA A 296 -8.25 -4.22 9.34
CA ALA A 296 -8.26 -3.23 10.40
C ALA A 296 -6.91 -2.50 10.58
N TYR A 297 -5.81 -3.14 10.20
CA TYR A 297 -4.48 -2.53 10.15
C TYR A 297 -4.20 -1.89 8.78
N SER A 298 -4.50 -2.58 7.69
CA SER A 298 -4.29 -2.13 6.32
C SER A 298 -5.17 -2.89 5.33
N ILE A 299 -6.13 -2.18 4.73
CA ILE A 299 -7.01 -2.71 3.67
C ILE A 299 -6.22 -3.22 2.46
N ALA A 300 -5.12 -2.55 2.11
CA ALA A 300 -4.30 -2.99 0.98
C ALA A 300 -3.60 -4.33 1.26
N VAL A 301 -3.08 -4.53 2.47
CA VAL A 301 -2.41 -5.78 2.85
C VAL A 301 -3.43 -6.91 2.97
N SER A 302 -4.60 -6.68 3.56
CA SER A 302 -5.63 -7.71 3.67
C SER A 302 -6.10 -8.22 2.31
N LYS A 303 -6.30 -7.31 1.34
CA LYS A 303 -6.64 -7.68 -0.03
C LYS A 303 -5.54 -8.50 -0.69
N GLN A 304 -4.27 -8.20 -0.42
CA GLN A 304 -3.12 -8.93 -0.97
C GLN A 304 -2.92 -10.33 -0.37
N MET A 305 -3.38 -10.56 0.86
CA MET A 305 -3.17 -11.82 1.60
C MET A 305 -4.11 -12.96 1.17
N CYS A 306 -5.25 -12.62 0.57
CA CYS A 306 -6.28 -13.58 0.22
C CYS A 306 -6.52 -13.62 -1.29
N PRO A 307 -6.88 -14.80 -1.84
CA PRO A 307 -7.10 -14.96 -3.26
C PRO A 307 -8.37 -14.23 -3.73
N LYS A 308 -8.37 -13.85 -5.01
CA LYS A 308 -9.53 -13.35 -5.75
C LYS A 308 -10.03 -14.47 -6.65
N VAL A 309 -11.06 -15.15 -6.18
CA VAL A 309 -11.64 -16.32 -6.87
C VAL A 309 -12.64 -15.82 -7.91
N LEU A 310 -12.51 -16.23 -9.16
CA LEU A 310 -13.40 -15.88 -10.26
C LEU A 310 -14.21 -17.08 -10.71
N ALA A 311 -15.41 -16.83 -11.24
CA ALA A 311 -16.19 -17.87 -11.91
C ALA A 311 -15.56 -18.30 -13.24
N GLY A 312 -15.98 -19.46 -13.73
CA GLY A 312 -15.55 -20.03 -15.01
C GLY A 312 -16.34 -19.54 -16.23
N GLU A 313 -17.33 -18.67 -16.06
CA GLU A 313 -18.16 -18.13 -17.15
C GLU A 313 -18.02 -16.61 -17.20
N ALA A 314 -18.10 -16.01 -18.39
CA ALA A 314 -18.15 -14.57 -18.57
C ALA A 314 -19.09 -14.16 -19.72
N TRP A 315 -19.76 -13.03 -19.56
CA TRP A 315 -20.62 -12.42 -20.58
C TRP A 315 -19.94 -11.23 -21.23
N PRO A 316 -20.17 -10.97 -22.53
CA PRO A 316 -19.76 -9.72 -23.15
C PRO A 316 -20.37 -8.54 -22.38
N PHE A 317 -19.55 -7.57 -21.96
CA PHE A 317 -20.03 -6.45 -21.13
C PHE A 317 -21.13 -5.64 -21.84
N ALA A 318 -21.02 -5.51 -23.16
CA ALA A 318 -21.99 -4.80 -23.99
C ALA A 318 -23.42 -5.36 -23.91
N GLU A 319 -23.60 -6.64 -23.57
CA GLU A 319 -24.93 -7.26 -23.43
C GLU A 319 -25.66 -6.82 -22.16
N VAL A 320 -24.92 -6.41 -21.12
CA VAL A 320 -25.49 -6.04 -19.82
C VAL A 320 -25.39 -4.54 -19.53
N GLU A 321 -24.59 -3.80 -20.29
CA GLU A 321 -24.30 -2.38 -20.06
C GLU A 321 -25.58 -1.52 -19.99
N ALA A 322 -26.56 -1.79 -20.85
CA ALA A 322 -27.80 -1.01 -20.91
C ALA A 322 -28.73 -1.21 -19.70
N HIS A 323 -28.59 -2.32 -18.97
CA HIS A 323 -29.42 -2.67 -17.81
C HIS A 323 -28.60 -3.04 -16.57
N TRP A 324 -27.37 -2.53 -16.49
CA TRP A 324 -26.40 -2.85 -15.44
C TRP A 324 -26.99 -2.79 -14.03
N ASP A 325 -27.75 -1.74 -13.72
CA ASP A 325 -28.34 -1.50 -12.40
C ASP A 325 -29.34 -2.57 -11.95
N GLN A 326 -29.89 -3.35 -12.89
CA GLN A 326 -30.84 -4.43 -12.63
C GLN A 326 -30.15 -5.77 -12.34
N LEU A 327 -28.84 -5.89 -12.60
CA LEU A 327 -28.09 -7.08 -12.23
C LEU A 327 -28.07 -7.23 -10.71
N ILE A 328 -28.11 -8.46 -10.22
CA ILE A 328 -28.12 -8.78 -8.79
C ILE A 328 -26.86 -9.57 -8.45
N LEU A 329 -26.10 -9.09 -7.45
CA LEU A 329 -25.11 -9.89 -6.78
C LEU A 329 -25.77 -10.65 -5.64
N ARG A 330 -25.45 -11.94 -5.51
CA ARG A 330 -25.90 -12.76 -4.41
C ARG A 330 -24.76 -13.66 -3.92
N ALA A 331 -24.63 -13.80 -2.62
CA ALA A 331 -23.78 -14.82 -2.01
C ALA A 331 -24.48 -15.56 -0.89
N HIS A 332 -24.14 -16.84 -0.77
CA HIS A 332 -24.42 -17.64 0.41
C HIS A 332 -23.12 -18.11 1.04
N GLN A 333 -23.13 -18.34 2.36
CA GLN A 333 -22.03 -18.97 3.07
C GLN A 333 -22.53 -20.19 3.83
N VAL A 334 -21.68 -21.19 4.01
CA VAL A 334 -21.92 -22.26 4.99
C VAL A 334 -21.20 -21.87 6.28
N ILE A 335 -21.97 -21.56 7.33
CA ILE A 335 -21.46 -21.17 8.65
C ILE A 335 -21.98 -22.17 9.66
N ASP A 336 -21.08 -22.82 10.39
CA ASP A 336 -21.42 -23.87 11.37
C ASP A 336 -22.29 -24.99 10.79
N GLY A 337 -22.04 -25.33 9.51
CA GLY A 337 -22.78 -26.36 8.76
C GLY A 337 -24.10 -25.90 8.14
N GLU A 338 -24.54 -24.66 8.39
CA GLU A 338 -25.79 -24.12 7.87
C GLU A 338 -25.56 -23.16 6.70
N ARG A 339 -26.32 -23.33 5.61
CA ARG A 339 -26.26 -22.44 4.44
C ARG A 339 -27.08 -21.18 4.71
N VAL A 340 -26.42 -20.04 4.81
CA VAL A 340 -27.03 -18.73 5.08
C VAL A 340 -26.93 -17.80 3.89
N LEU A 341 -27.99 -17.01 3.65
CA LEU A 341 -27.91 -15.88 2.71
C LEU A 341 -26.98 -14.82 3.32
N TYR A 342 -25.86 -14.56 2.65
CA TYR A 342 -24.79 -13.74 3.17
C TYR A 342 -24.78 -12.33 2.56
N GLN A 343 -24.97 -12.22 1.25
CA GLN A 343 -25.05 -10.94 0.54
C GLN A 343 -26.14 -11.03 -0.52
N GLU A 344 -26.91 -9.97 -0.70
CA GLU A 344 -27.83 -9.82 -1.83
C GLU A 344 -28.09 -8.34 -2.09
N GLY A 345 -27.97 -7.91 -3.34
CA GLY A 345 -28.32 -6.54 -3.70
C GLY A 345 -28.19 -6.25 -5.20
N PRO A 346 -28.91 -5.24 -5.70
CA PRO A 346 -28.77 -4.80 -7.08
C PRO A 346 -27.47 -4.02 -7.29
N MET A 347 -26.91 -4.09 -8.50
CA MET A 347 -25.74 -3.30 -8.90
C MET A 347 -25.99 -1.79 -8.94
N ALA A 348 -27.25 -1.35 -8.82
CA ALA A 348 -27.62 0.05 -8.62
C ALA A 348 -26.91 0.71 -7.41
N GLY A 349 -26.50 -0.06 -6.40
CA GLY A 349 -25.74 0.45 -5.25
C GLY A 349 -24.25 0.73 -5.54
N VAL A 350 -23.71 0.16 -6.61
CA VAL A 350 -22.30 0.30 -7.02
C VAL A 350 -22.20 1.34 -8.14
N ARG A 351 -21.11 2.11 -8.22
CA ARG A 351 -20.84 3.04 -9.33
C ARG A 351 -20.86 2.33 -10.69
N GLN A 352 -21.16 3.09 -11.73
CA GLN A 352 -21.21 2.55 -13.09
C GLN A 352 -19.83 2.04 -13.54
N PRO A 353 -19.73 0.89 -14.24
CA PRO A 353 -18.45 0.31 -14.67
C PRO A 353 -17.60 1.28 -15.48
N ARG A 354 -18.21 2.05 -16.38
CA ARG A 354 -17.53 3.07 -17.20
C ARG A 354 -16.96 4.21 -16.35
N GLU A 355 -17.64 4.60 -15.28
CA GLU A 355 -17.15 5.61 -14.34
C GLU A 355 -15.94 5.08 -13.56
N ILE A 356 -16.01 3.85 -13.07
CA ILE A 356 -14.91 3.19 -12.36
C ILE A 356 -13.70 3.06 -13.30
N ILE A 357 -13.88 2.57 -14.53
CA ILE A 357 -12.79 2.52 -15.52
C ILE A 357 -12.19 3.91 -15.73
N SER A 358 -13.03 4.90 -16.05
CA SER A 358 -12.56 6.27 -16.36
C SER A 358 -11.75 6.88 -15.22
N LYS A 359 -12.16 6.68 -13.97
CA LYS A 359 -11.40 7.18 -12.80
C LYS A 359 -10.10 6.42 -12.55
N TYR A 360 -10.05 5.15 -12.92
CA TYR A 360 -8.86 4.32 -12.77
C TYR A 360 -7.81 4.60 -13.85
N THR A 361 -8.24 4.91 -15.07
CA THR A 361 -7.40 5.05 -16.27
C THR A 361 -7.21 6.50 -16.73
N ASP A 362 -7.67 7.48 -15.94
CA ASP A 362 -7.73 8.90 -16.32
C ASP A 362 -8.44 9.14 -17.66
N GLY A 363 -9.53 8.40 -17.90
CA GLY A 363 -10.38 8.52 -19.09
C GLY A 363 -9.99 7.64 -20.28
N ALA A 364 -8.92 6.84 -20.16
CA ALA A 364 -8.56 5.85 -21.19
C ALA A 364 -9.36 4.53 -21.07
N ASP A 365 -9.21 3.63 -22.03
CA ASP A 365 -9.78 2.29 -21.95
C ASP A 365 -9.06 1.41 -20.91
N LEU A 366 -9.78 0.43 -20.33
CA LEU A 366 -9.20 -0.53 -19.40
C LEU A 366 -8.18 -1.41 -20.14
N PRO A 367 -6.89 -1.44 -19.75
CA PRO A 367 -5.87 -2.19 -20.48
C PRO A 367 -6.20 -3.68 -20.59
N SER A 368 -5.94 -4.28 -21.76
CA SER A 368 -6.05 -5.73 -21.95
C SER A 368 -5.14 -6.47 -20.95
N GLY A 369 -5.58 -7.64 -20.48
CA GLY A 369 -4.91 -8.39 -19.41
C GLY A 369 -5.35 -7.96 -18.01
N THR A 370 -6.33 -7.08 -17.88
CA THR A 370 -6.77 -6.55 -16.58
C THR A 370 -8.02 -7.24 -16.05
N ILE A 371 -7.94 -7.70 -14.80
CA ILE A 371 -9.08 -8.07 -13.96
C ILE A 371 -9.37 -6.90 -13.02
N LEU A 372 -10.60 -6.38 -13.04
CA LEU A 372 -11.06 -5.28 -12.19
C LEU A 372 -12.32 -5.67 -11.42
N LEU A 373 -12.16 -5.83 -10.11
CA LEU A 373 -13.23 -6.06 -9.13
C LEU A 373 -13.91 -4.71 -8.82
N LEU A 374 -15.24 -4.62 -8.92
CA LEU A 374 -15.99 -3.36 -8.92
C LEU A 374 -16.54 -2.92 -7.56
N GLY A 375 -16.32 -3.72 -6.52
CA GLY A 375 -16.90 -3.57 -5.20
C GLY A 375 -18.13 -4.47 -5.00
N THR A 376 -18.52 -4.58 -3.74
CA THR A 376 -19.53 -5.53 -3.26
C THR A 376 -20.79 -4.85 -2.72
N VAL A 377 -21.79 -5.66 -2.37
CA VAL A 377 -22.99 -5.24 -1.64
C VAL A 377 -22.87 -5.58 -0.15
N PRO A 378 -23.58 -4.89 0.76
CA PRO A 378 -23.43 -5.13 2.20
C PRO A 378 -23.73 -6.59 2.64
N ALA A 379 -22.93 -7.11 3.57
CA ALA A 379 -23.17 -8.41 4.19
C ALA A 379 -24.34 -8.38 5.18
N ILE A 380 -25.25 -9.33 5.06
CA ILE A 380 -26.44 -9.48 5.91
C ILE A 380 -26.01 -9.94 7.30
N GLY A 381 -26.21 -9.08 8.29
CA GLY A 381 -25.79 -9.31 9.68
C GLY A 381 -24.28 -9.16 9.91
N GLY A 382 -23.57 -8.53 8.98
CA GLY A 382 -22.12 -8.29 9.09
C GLY A 382 -21.26 -9.43 8.54
N ILE A 383 -19.98 -9.10 8.41
CA ILE A 383 -18.96 -9.95 7.79
C ILE A 383 -18.60 -11.09 8.73
N ARG A 384 -18.54 -12.32 8.20
CA ARG A 384 -18.26 -13.55 8.94
C ARG A 384 -17.50 -14.54 8.09
N HIS A 385 -16.68 -15.35 8.75
CA HIS A 385 -16.07 -16.54 8.15
C HIS A 385 -17.13 -17.63 7.93
N GLY A 386 -17.00 -18.35 6.83
CA GLY A 386 -17.75 -19.56 6.52
C GLY A 386 -16.81 -20.60 5.92
N ASP A 387 -17.19 -21.87 6.00
CA ASP A 387 -16.37 -22.98 5.48
C ASP A 387 -16.57 -23.16 3.96
N ARG A 388 -17.58 -22.51 3.38
CA ARG A 388 -17.87 -22.46 1.95
C ARG A 388 -18.48 -21.13 1.55
N PHE A 389 -18.07 -20.59 0.41
CA PHE A 389 -18.62 -19.37 -0.18
C PHE A 389 -19.22 -19.68 -1.57
N GLU A 390 -20.48 -19.28 -1.77
CA GLU A 390 -21.21 -19.45 -3.03
C GLU A 390 -21.61 -18.08 -3.56
N MET A 391 -21.37 -17.81 -4.83
CA MET A 391 -21.59 -16.50 -5.44
C MET A 391 -22.30 -16.59 -6.78
N GLU A 392 -23.16 -15.60 -7.03
CA GLU A 392 -23.96 -15.48 -8.23
C GLU A 392 -23.98 -14.02 -8.74
N LEU A 393 -23.85 -13.84 -10.05
CA LEU A 393 -24.27 -12.63 -10.76
C LEU A 393 -25.49 -12.99 -11.61
N ILE A 394 -26.63 -12.36 -11.32
CA ILE A 394 -27.93 -12.69 -11.91
C ILE A 394 -28.35 -11.56 -12.83
N ASP A 395 -28.70 -11.89 -14.06
CA ASP A 395 -29.30 -10.99 -15.05
C ASP A 395 -30.79 -11.33 -15.21
N PRO A 396 -31.70 -10.57 -14.56
CA PRO A 396 -33.13 -10.81 -14.67
C PRO A 396 -33.73 -10.38 -16.01
N VAL A 397 -33.02 -9.55 -16.80
CA VAL A 397 -33.50 -9.07 -18.11
C VAL A 397 -33.31 -10.13 -19.18
N LEU A 398 -32.17 -10.83 -19.13
CA LEU A 398 -31.83 -11.91 -20.06
C LEU A 398 -32.08 -13.32 -19.49
N ASP A 399 -32.64 -13.42 -18.28
CA ASP A 399 -32.97 -14.66 -17.55
C ASP A 399 -31.81 -15.67 -17.49
N ARG A 400 -30.64 -15.18 -17.04
CA ARG A 400 -29.42 -15.98 -16.92
C ARG A 400 -28.64 -15.61 -15.66
N ARG A 401 -27.68 -16.47 -15.29
CA ARG A 401 -26.80 -16.23 -14.13
C ARG A 401 -25.42 -16.85 -14.32
N ILE A 402 -24.39 -16.20 -13.82
CA ILE A 402 -23.06 -16.78 -13.61
C ILE A 402 -23.01 -17.26 -12.16
N VAL A 403 -22.54 -18.48 -11.94
CA VAL A 403 -22.39 -19.06 -10.60
C VAL A 403 -20.98 -19.59 -10.39
N HIS A 404 -20.49 -19.49 -9.15
CA HIS A 404 -19.29 -20.19 -8.71
C HIS A 404 -19.35 -20.43 -7.21
N ALA A 405 -18.59 -21.40 -6.73
CA ALA A 405 -18.47 -21.66 -5.31
C ALA A 405 -17.10 -22.25 -4.98
N TYR A 406 -16.62 -22.01 -3.76
CA TYR A 406 -15.39 -22.61 -3.28
C TYR A 406 -15.45 -22.92 -1.80
N ASP A 407 -14.78 -24.00 -1.41
CA ASP A 407 -14.57 -24.37 -0.01
C ASP A 407 -13.34 -23.66 0.56
N ILE A 408 -13.38 -23.36 1.86
CA ILE A 408 -12.36 -22.57 2.57
C ILE A 408 -11.69 -23.48 3.59
N ASP A 409 -10.44 -23.85 3.33
CA ASP A 409 -9.62 -24.64 4.25
C ASP A 409 -8.75 -23.72 5.11
N SER A 410 -9.08 -23.65 6.41
CA SER A 410 -8.37 -22.81 7.39
C SER A 410 -7.08 -23.48 7.86
N LEU A 411 -5.94 -22.86 7.54
CA LEU A 411 -4.63 -23.26 8.03
C LEU A 411 -4.42 -22.86 9.50
N PRO A 412 -3.68 -23.65 10.30
CA PRO A 412 -3.40 -23.32 11.68
C PRO A 412 -2.53 -22.06 11.82
N ILE A 413 -2.86 -21.20 12.78
CA ILE A 413 -2.01 -20.08 13.19
C ILE A 413 -0.93 -20.61 14.14
N VAL A 414 0.33 -20.39 13.79
CA VAL A 414 1.50 -20.76 14.62
C VAL A 414 2.16 -19.50 15.13
N SER A 415 2.53 -19.48 16.41
CA SER A 415 3.16 -18.35 17.12
C SER A 415 4.53 -18.71 17.70
#